data_AF-A0A838LAP2-F1
#
_entry.id   AF-A0A838LAP2-F1
#
_cell.length_a   1.000
_cell.length_b   1.000
_cell.length_c   1.000
_cell.angle_alpha   90.00
_cell.angle_beta   90.00
_cell.angle_gamma   90.00
#
_symmetry.space_group_name_H-M   'P 1'
#
loop_
_entity.id
_entity.type
_entity.pdbx_description
1 polymer ?
#
loop_
_entity_poly.entity_id
_entity_poly.type
_entity_poly.pdbx_seq_one_letter_code
_entity_poly.pdbx_strand_id
1 'polypeptide(L)'
;MADLNEASIPLFAATNTGSLSLRLTFKLLAWLYEADKLDRDELEAIAGGLIAELGSDAERFEQWQMLRDWVPDLRKPRDPAKSAAVERKAA
;
A
#
# COMPACT_ATOMS: atom_id res chain seq x y z
N MET A 1 13.48 -2.29 -26.58
CA MET A 1 12.85 -3.20 -25.60
C MET A 1 13.40 -2.81 -24.25
N ALA A 2 12.56 -2.56 -23.24
CA ALA A 2 13.04 -2.27 -21.90
C ALA A 2 13.71 -3.53 -21.35
N ASP A 3 14.94 -3.39 -20.86
CA ASP A 3 15.79 -4.47 -20.38
C ASP A 3 15.16 -5.07 -19.11
N LEU A 4 14.65 -6.30 -19.21
CA LEU A 4 14.05 -7.03 -18.08
C LEU A 4 15.07 -7.29 -16.95
N ASN A 5 16.37 -7.05 -17.19
CA ASN A 5 17.41 -7.12 -16.16
C ASN A 5 17.50 -5.88 -15.27
N GLU A 6 16.93 -4.73 -15.63
CA GLU A 6 16.86 -3.57 -14.70
C GLU A 6 15.78 -3.75 -13.62
N ALA A 7 14.87 -4.72 -13.82
CA ALA A 7 13.85 -5.10 -12.83
C ALA A 7 14.30 -6.27 -11.92
N SER A 8 15.60 -6.62 -11.90
CA SER A 8 16.11 -7.68 -11.04
C SER A 8 16.20 -7.19 -9.59
N ILE A 9 15.06 -7.11 -8.92
CA ILE A 9 15.03 -7.09 -7.45
C ILE A 9 15.60 -8.43 -7.01
N PRO A 10 16.74 -8.49 -6.29
CA PRO A 10 17.31 -9.74 -5.86
C PRO A 10 16.30 -10.47 -4.97
N LEU A 11 15.79 -11.61 -5.45
CA LEU A 11 14.84 -12.48 -4.71
C LEU A 11 15.38 -12.89 -3.33
N PHE A 12 16.70 -12.82 -3.13
CA PHE A 12 17.37 -13.10 -1.86
C PHE A 12 17.22 -12.01 -0.79
N ALA A 13 16.82 -10.78 -1.13
CA ALA A 13 16.51 -9.72 -0.17
C ALA A 13 15.02 -9.70 0.23
N ALA A 14 14.21 -10.63 -0.29
CA ALA A 14 12.77 -10.75 0.01
C ALA A 14 12.46 -11.58 1.26
N THR A 15 13.47 -12.11 1.95
CA THR A 15 13.28 -12.96 3.13
C THR A 15 13.27 -12.20 4.46
N ASN A 16 13.68 -10.92 4.50
CA ASN A 16 13.73 -10.14 5.75
C ASN A 16 12.73 -8.98 5.83
N THR A 17 12.03 -8.63 4.75
CA THR A 17 11.05 -7.53 4.75
C THR A 17 9.92 -7.84 3.76
N GLY A 18 8.93 -8.63 4.19
CA GLY A 18 7.74 -8.97 3.43
C GLY A 18 7.98 -9.90 2.24
N SER A 19 7.25 -11.02 2.22
CA SER A 19 7.18 -11.96 1.09
C SER A 19 6.93 -11.21 -0.24
N LEU A 20 7.50 -11.71 -1.35
CA LEU A 20 7.24 -11.20 -2.70
C LEU A 20 5.73 -11.08 -2.99
N SER A 21 4.94 -12.05 -2.51
CA SER A 21 3.48 -12.02 -2.64
C SER A 21 2.86 -10.79 -1.97
N LEU A 22 3.33 -10.44 -0.78
CA LEU A 22 2.86 -9.28 -0.03
C LEU A 22 3.21 -7.98 -0.76
N ARG A 23 4.45 -7.87 -1.27
CA ARG A 23 4.87 -6.72 -2.08
C ARG A 23 4.02 -6.55 -3.34
N LEU A 24 3.73 -7.65 -4.04
CA LEU A 24 2.86 -7.63 -5.22
C LEU A 24 1.43 -7.21 -4.87
N THR A 25 0.89 -7.66 -3.73
CA THR A 25 -0.43 -7.23 -3.24
C THR A 25 -0.46 -5.73 -2.97
N PHE A 26 0.51 -5.18 -2.23
CA PHE A 26 0.58 -3.73 -1.99
C PHE A 26 0.79 -2.94 -3.29
N LYS A 27 1.53 -3.48 -4.25
CA LYS A 27 1.72 -2.83 -5.55
C LYS A 27 0.42 -2.79 -6.35
N LEU A 28 -0.37 -3.87 -6.30
CA LEU A 28 -1.70 -3.92 -6.90
C LEU A 28 -2.64 -2.89 -6.24
N LEU A 29 -2.64 -2.80 -4.92
CA LEU A 29 -3.44 -1.82 -4.18
C LEU A 29 -3.07 -0.37 -4.56
N ALA A 30 -1.77 -0.07 -4.65
CA ALA A 30 -1.29 1.23 -5.10
C ALA A 30 -1.74 1.53 -6.54
N TRP A 31 -1.67 0.56 -7.44
CA TRP A 31 -2.12 0.72 -8.83
C TRP A 31 -3.65 0.93 -8.94
N LEU A 32 -4.45 0.22 -8.14
CA LEU A 32 -5.90 0.41 -8.09
C LEU A 32 -6.27 1.81 -7.58
N TYR A 33 -5.52 2.31 -6.60
CA TYR A 33 -5.66 3.68 -6.11
C TYR A 33 -5.31 4.71 -7.19
N GLU A 34 -4.16 4.55 -7.87
CA GLU A 34 -3.76 5.43 -8.99
C GLU A 34 -4.75 5.40 -10.17
N ALA A 35 -5.46 4.29 -10.35
CA ALA A 35 -6.49 4.13 -11.39
C ALA A 35 -7.88 4.65 -10.97
N ASP A 36 -7.98 5.36 -9.83
CA ASP A 36 -9.23 5.85 -9.22
C ASP A 36 -10.28 4.72 -9.02
N LYS A 37 -9.82 3.47 -8.83
CA LYS A 37 -10.66 2.31 -8.54
C LYS A 37 -10.84 2.06 -7.06
N LEU A 38 -10.02 2.71 -6.25
CA LEU A 38 -9.97 2.56 -4.82
C LEU A 38 -9.73 3.93 -4.21
N ASP A 39 -10.57 4.35 -3.27
CA ASP A 39 -10.33 5.61 -2.57
C ASP A 39 -9.30 5.43 -1.44
N ARG A 40 -8.95 6.54 -0.79
CA ARG A 40 -7.93 6.53 0.26
C ARG A 40 -8.37 5.71 1.48
N ASP A 41 -9.64 5.79 1.86
CA ASP A 41 -10.15 5.14 3.06
C ASP A 41 -10.23 3.62 2.81
N GLU A 42 -10.66 3.21 1.62
CA GLU A 42 -10.61 1.81 1.16
C GLU A 42 -9.17 1.28 1.14
N LEU A 43 -8.21 2.08 0.65
CA LEU A 43 -6.79 1.69 0.58
C LEU A 43 -6.23 1.45 1.97
N GLU A 44 -6.44 2.42 2.87
CA GLU A 44 -5.96 2.35 4.24
C GLU A 44 -6.64 1.21 5.02
N ALA A 45 -7.92 0.94 4.78
CA ALA A 45 -8.64 -0.18 5.41
C ALA A 45 -8.11 -1.54 4.96
N ILE A 46 -7.95 -1.76 3.64
CA ILE A 46 -7.45 -3.04 3.11
C ILE A 46 -5.98 -3.23 3.49
N ALA A 47 -5.15 -2.21 3.31
CA ALA A 47 -3.75 -2.24 3.70
C ALA A 47 -3.59 -2.45 5.20
N GLY A 48 -4.37 -1.75 6.02
CA GLY A 48 -4.35 -1.88 7.47
C GLY A 48 -4.73 -3.28 7.94
N GLY A 49 -5.74 -3.90 7.33
CA GLY A 49 -6.10 -5.29 7.59
C GLY A 49 -4.95 -6.27 7.27
N LEU A 50 -4.35 -6.15 6.08
CA LEU A 50 -3.21 -6.99 5.68
C LEU A 50 -1.98 -6.81 6.57
N ILE A 51 -1.72 -5.58 7.01
CA ILE A 51 -0.59 -5.25 7.88
C ILE A 51 -0.83 -5.75 9.31
N ALA A 52 -2.05 -5.68 9.83
CA ALA A 52 -2.37 -6.13 11.18
C ALA A 52 -2.04 -7.62 11.40
N GLU A 53 -2.21 -8.44 10.36
CA GLU A 53 -1.89 -9.87 10.36
C GLU A 53 -0.38 -10.18 10.42
N LEU A 54 0.49 -9.18 10.23
CA LEU A 54 1.94 -9.36 10.30
C LEU A 54 2.40 -9.50 11.76
N GLY A 55 3.41 -10.34 11.96
CA GLY A 55 3.79 -10.83 13.29
C GLY A 55 4.58 -9.83 14.15
N SER A 56 5.23 -8.83 13.56
CA SER A 56 6.05 -7.87 14.30
C SER A 56 5.75 -6.42 13.93
N ASP A 57 5.85 -5.52 14.91
CA ASP A 57 5.63 -4.08 14.68
C ASP A 57 6.67 -3.45 13.74
N ALA A 58 7.89 -3.98 13.71
CA ALA A 58 8.92 -3.58 12.75
C ALA A 58 8.48 -3.92 11.32
N GLU A 59 8.00 -5.15 11.08
CA GLU A 59 7.50 -5.56 9.78
C GLU A 59 6.28 -4.74 9.35
N ARG A 60 5.36 -4.47 10.29
CA ARG A 60 4.19 -3.61 10.05
C ARG A 60 4.58 -2.21 9.63
N PHE A 61 5.55 -1.62 10.32
CA PHE A 61 6.06 -0.30 9.99
C PHE A 61 6.72 -0.29 8.61
N GLU A 62 7.54 -1.29 8.29
CA GLU A 62 8.19 -1.43 6.99
C GLU A 62 7.18 -1.55 5.84
N GLN A 63 6.09 -2.33 6.02
CA GLN A 63 5.04 -2.43 5.01
C GLN A 63 4.28 -1.12 4.80
N TRP A 64 3.99 -0.37 5.87
CA TRP A 64 3.38 0.96 5.77
C TRP A 64 4.29 1.96 5.05
N GLN A 65 5.60 1.94 5.32
CA GLN A 65 6.56 2.79 4.63
C GLN A 65 6.62 2.46 3.14
N MET A 66 6.70 1.17 2.80
CA MET A 66 6.69 0.71 1.41
C MET A 66 5.44 1.19 0.66
N LEU A 67 4.25 1.07 1.25
CA LEU A 67 3.02 1.55 0.62
C LEU A 67 3.02 3.08 0.43
N ARG A 68 3.53 3.85 1.40
CA ARG A 68 3.65 5.32 1.31
C ARG A 68 4.68 5.77 0.29
N ASP A 69 5.69 4.95 0.00
CA ASP A 69 6.67 5.24 -1.04
C ASP A 69 6.07 5.08 -2.43
N TRP A 70 5.13 4.16 -2.60
CA TRP A 70 4.40 3.98 -3.86
C TRP A 70 3.19 4.90 -3.99
N VAL A 71 2.59 5.31 -2.88
CA VAL A 71 1.46 6.24 -2.86
C VAL A 71 1.81 7.45 -2.00
N PRO A 72 2.57 8.44 -2.53
CA PRO A 72 3.04 9.58 -1.77
C PRO A 72 1.92 10.41 -1.13
N ASP A 73 0.73 10.38 -1.73
CA ASP A 73 -0.46 11.07 -1.24
C ASP A 73 -0.95 10.55 0.12
N LEU A 74 -0.62 9.31 0.50
CA LEU A 74 -0.87 8.79 1.85
C LEU A 74 -0.04 9.49 2.93
N ARG A 75 1.07 10.13 2.57
CA ARG A 75 1.87 10.93 3.52
C ARG A 75 1.18 12.24 3.89
N LYS A 76 0.27 12.72 3.05
CA LYS A 76 -0.47 13.96 3.32
C LYS A 76 -1.47 13.69 4.45
N PRO A 77 -1.61 14.63 5.41
CA PRO A 77 -2.66 14.55 6.41
C PRO A 77 -4.01 14.31 5.75
N ARG A 78 -4.84 13.46 6.36
CA ARG A 78 -6.21 13.24 5.89
C ARG A 78 -6.93 14.58 5.82
N ASP A 79 -7.55 14.89 4.69
CA ASP A 79 -8.41 16.06 4.58
C ASP A 79 -9.76 15.73 5.25
N PRO A 80 -10.06 16.29 6.44
CA PRO A 80 -11.28 15.95 7.16
C PRO A 80 -12.55 16.33 6.38
N ALA A 81 -12.46 17.31 5.46
CA ALA A 81 -13.59 17.73 4.65
C ALA A 81 -13.93 16.72 3.54
N LYS A 82 -12.94 15.96 3.04
CA LYS A 82 -13.16 14.93 2.00
C LYS A 82 -13.67 13.62 2.59
N SER A 83 -13.18 13.19 3.75
CA SER A 83 -13.65 11.95 4.39
C SER A 83 -15.12 12.04 4.87
N ALA A 84 -15.55 13.21 5.36
CA ALA A 84 -16.95 13.43 5.77
C ALA A 84 -17.94 13.37 4.58
N ALA A 85 -17.47 13.55 3.35
CA ALA A 85 -18.31 13.45 2.15
C ALA A 85 -18.54 11.98 1.72
N VAL A 86 -17.61 11.08 2.05
CA VAL A 86 -17.71 9.64 1.77
C VAL A 86 -18.72 8.98 2.71
N GLU A 87 -18.68 9.31 4.01
CA GLU A 87 -19.63 8.81 5.02
C GLU A 87 -21.10 9.16 4.68
N ARG A 88 -21.34 10.25 3.93
CA ARG A 88 -22.69 10.65 3.48
C ARG A 88 -23.17 9.92 2.25
N LYS A 89 -22.30 9.24 1.51
CA LYS A 89 -22.66 8.46 0.31
C LYS A 89 -22.99 7.00 0.65
N ALA A 90 -22.62 6.56 1.85
CA ALA A 90 -22.91 5.23 2.40
C ALA A 90 -24.16 5.20 3.32
N ALA A 91 -24.83 6.34 3.53
CA ALA A 91 -26.06 6.49 4.31
C ALA A 91 -27.25 6.85 3.41
#